data_AF-A0A392MLL4-F1
#
_entry.id   AF-A0A392MLL4-F1
#
_cell.length_a   1.000
_cell.length_b   1.000
_cell.length_c   1.000
_cell.angle_alpha   90.00
_cell.angle_beta   90.00
_cell.angle_gamma   90.00
#
_symmetry.space_group_name_H-M   'P 1'
#
loop_
_entity.id
_entity.type
_entity.pdbx_description
1 polymer ?
#
loop_
_entity_poly.entity_id
_entity_poly.type
_entity_poly.pdbx_seq_one_letter_code
_entity_poly.pdbx_strand_id
1 'polypeptide(L)'
;MIISEMLKLNLNKVTSYVHDIPTLSAEAAKQHPGVSYIITAPLGLHVLLVDIVNDRINDCLKQAAGDAADGCSVCDGTGKCTLHQEAESQRNV
;
A
#
# COMPACT_ATOMS: atom_id res chain seq x y z
N MET A 1 11.79 17.55 -30.92
CA MET A 1 12.47 18.41 -29.92
C MET A 1 11.50 19.53 -29.61
N ILE A 2 10.52 19.39 -28.72
CA ILE A 2 10.53 19.38 -27.25
C ILE A 2 9.13 18.78 -26.94
N ILE A 3 8.94 17.53 -26.51
CA ILE A 3 8.93 17.06 -25.11
C ILE A 3 9.33 15.57 -25.11
N SER A 4 10.62 15.32 -25.37
CA SER A 4 11.21 13.97 -25.40
C SER A 4 11.72 13.50 -24.04
N GLU A 5 11.47 14.23 -22.94
CA GLU A 5 12.26 14.04 -21.71
C GLU A 5 11.55 14.39 -20.38
N MET A 6 10.21 14.49 -20.34
CA MET A 6 9.51 14.72 -19.07
C MET A 6 9.26 13.42 -18.29
N LEU A 7 10.32 12.95 -17.61
CA LEU A 7 10.38 11.89 -16.60
C LEU A 7 10.92 10.52 -17.05
N LYS A 8 12.12 10.54 -17.65
CA LYS A 8 13.16 9.57 -17.25
C LYS A 8 13.84 10.04 -15.95
N LEU A 9 13.06 10.23 -14.87
CA LEU A 9 13.63 10.52 -13.55
C LEU A 9 13.35 9.36 -12.60
N ASN A 10 14.43 8.63 -12.34
CA ASN A 10 14.62 7.68 -11.26
C ASN A 10 14.11 8.22 -9.93
N LEU A 11 12.94 7.76 -9.49
CA LEU A 11 12.57 7.56 -8.08
C LEU A 11 11.59 6.37 -8.08
N ASN A 12 12.12 5.16 -7.91
CA ASN A 12 11.43 3.87 -7.67
C ASN A 12 10.04 3.69 -8.31
N LYS A 13 10.00 2.98 -9.45
CA LYS A 13 8.81 2.44 -10.15
C LYS A 13 7.50 2.50 -9.34
N VAL A 14 6.65 3.45 -9.66
CA VAL A 14 5.19 3.28 -9.51
C VAL A 14 4.64 2.92 -10.90
N THR A 15 5.00 1.74 -11.42
CA THR A 15 4.45 1.23 -12.70
C THR A 15 2.94 1.01 -12.60
N SER A 16 2.47 0.68 -11.41
CA SER A 16 1.07 0.32 -11.15
C SER A 16 0.08 1.41 -11.54
N TYR A 17 0.36 2.68 -11.23
CA TYR A 17 -0.64 3.72 -11.43
C TYR A 17 -0.79 4.16 -12.89
N VAL A 18 0.33 4.31 -13.61
CA VAL A 18 0.32 4.88 -14.97
C VAL A 18 0.04 3.83 -16.05
N HIS A 19 0.26 2.55 -15.75
CA HIS A 19 0.15 1.46 -16.73
C HIS A 19 -0.86 0.39 -16.30
N ASP A 20 -0.67 -0.17 -15.10
CA ASP A 20 -1.43 -1.36 -14.70
C ASP A 20 -2.90 -1.01 -14.37
N ILE A 21 -3.14 0.03 -13.56
CA ILE A 21 -4.49 0.45 -13.16
C ILE A 21 -5.36 0.82 -14.38
N PRO A 22 -4.89 1.63 -15.36
CA PRO A 22 -5.66 1.89 -16.57
C PRO A 22 -5.98 0.64 -17.38
N THR A 23 -5.00 -0.25 -17.57
CA THR A 23 -5.15 -1.47 -18.36
C THR A 23 -6.17 -2.42 -17.72
N LEU A 24 -5.99 -2.71 -16.43
CA LEU A 24 -6.87 -3.61 -15.68
C LEU A 24 -8.30 -3.04 -15.55
N SER A 25 -8.42 -1.73 -15.33
CA SER A 25 -9.75 -1.09 -15.24
C SER A 25 -10.50 -1.17 -16.57
N ALA A 26 -9.81 -0.95 -17.69
CA ALA A 26 -10.41 -1.08 -19.02
C ALA A 26 -10.81 -2.52 -19.35
N GLU A 27 -10.04 -3.52 -18.91
CA GLU A 27 -10.38 -4.93 -19.06
C GLU A 27 -11.61 -5.33 -18.24
N ALA A 28 -11.70 -4.88 -16.98
CA ALA A 28 -12.86 -5.10 -16.14
C ALA A 28 -14.13 -4.44 -16.70
N ALA A 29 -14.01 -3.22 -17.24
CA ALA A 29 -15.15 -2.50 -17.82
C ALA A 29 -15.80 -3.23 -19.00
N LYS A 30 -15.05 -4.04 -19.77
CA LYS A 30 -15.62 -4.87 -20.84
C LYS A 30 -16.66 -5.86 -20.35
N GLN A 31 -16.57 -6.30 -19.09
CA GLN A 31 -17.50 -7.25 -18.46
C GLN A 31 -18.77 -6.58 -17.93
N HIS A 32 -18.81 -5.23 -17.87
CA HIS A 32 -19.91 -4.46 -17.32
C HIS A 32 -20.39 -3.35 -18.28
N PRO A 33 -21.02 -3.71 -19.41
CA PRO A 33 -21.51 -2.73 -20.37
C PRO A 33 -22.51 -1.75 -19.73
N GLY A 34 -22.37 -0.45 -20.02
CA GLY A 34 -23.26 0.61 -19.52
C GLY A 34 -22.84 1.24 -18.20
N VAL A 35 -21.78 0.72 -17.54
CA VAL A 35 -21.22 1.33 -16.33
C VAL A 35 -20.09 2.29 -16.70
N SER A 36 -20.19 3.56 -16.28
CA SER A 36 -19.13 4.55 -16.46
C SER A 36 -18.18 4.54 -15.26
N TYR A 37 -16.88 4.76 -15.51
CA TYR A 37 -15.86 4.83 -14.45
C TYR A 37 -14.83 5.93 -14.72
N ILE A 38 -14.12 6.35 -13.66
CA ILE A 38 -13.02 7.31 -13.72
C ILE A 38 -11.86 6.79 -12.87
N ILE A 39 -10.64 6.98 -13.37
CA ILE A 39 -9.42 6.74 -12.60
C ILE A 39 -8.98 8.06 -11.98
N THR A 40 -8.91 8.11 -10.66
CA THR A 40 -8.49 9.30 -9.91
C THR A 40 -6.98 9.30 -9.68
N ALA A 41 -6.42 10.46 -9.37
CA ALA A 41 -5.04 10.57 -8.90
C ALA A 41 -4.77 9.67 -7.68
N PRO A 42 -3.53 9.22 -7.46
CA PRO A 42 -3.17 8.54 -6.22
C PRO A 42 -3.45 9.46 -5.03
N LEU A 43 -3.89 8.89 -3.92
CA LEU A 43 -4.23 9.67 -2.72
C LEU A 43 -3.04 10.48 -2.18
N GLY A 44 -1.81 10.01 -2.40
CA GLY A 44 -0.58 10.69 -1.98
C GLY A 44 -0.45 10.82 -0.45
N LEU A 45 0.26 11.84 0.01
CA LEU A 45 0.42 12.18 1.43
C LEU A 45 -0.77 13.02 1.93
N HIS A 46 -1.97 12.44 1.88
CA HIS A 46 -3.17 13.06 2.44
C HIS A 46 -3.16 12.94 3.97
N VAL A 47 -3.50 14.00 4.70
CA VAL A 47 -3.42 14.02 6.17
C VAL A 47 -4.22 12.88 6.84
N LEU A 48 -5.41 12.59 6.34
CA LEU A 48 -6.25 11.49 6.86
C LEU A 48 -5.64 10.08 6.68
N LEU A 49 -4.70 9.90 5.75
CA LEU A 49 -4.01 8.61 5.63
C LEU A 49 -3.08 8.34 6.80
N VAL A 50 -2.59 9.38 7.49
CA VAL A 50 -1.76 9.22 8.69
C VAL A 50 -2.56 8.54 9.79
N ASP A 51 -3.80 8.98 10.01
CA ASP A 51 -4.69 8.39 11.02
C ASP A 51 -4.98 6.92 10.70
N ILE A 52 -5.33 6.62 9.44
CA ILE A 52 -5.60 5.24 9.00
C ILE A 52 -4.36 4.34 9.15
N VAL A 53 -3.18 4.85 8.83
CA VAL A 53 -1.93 4.09 8.99
C VAL A 53 -1.63 3.85 10.46
N ASN A 54 -1.82 4.86 11.32
CA ASN A 54 -1.64 4.72 12.77
C ASN A 54 -2.59 3.69 13.36
N ASP A 55 -3.87 3.72 12.99
CA ASP A 55 -4.86 2.74 13.44
C ASP A 55 -4.42 1.32 13.08
N ARG A 56 -4.00 1.11 11.82
CA ARG A 56 -3.50 -0.20 11.37
C ARG A 56 -2.25 -0.66 12.10
N ILE A 57 -1.31 0.25 12.39
CA ILE A 57 -0.10 -0.08 13.15
C ILE A 57 -0.49 -0.52 14.56
N ASN A 58 -1.35 0.24 15.24
CA ASN A 58 -1.77 -0.06 16.60
C ASN A 58 -2.52 -1.39 16.69
N ASP A 59 -3.39 -1.68 15.73
CA ASP A 59 -4.09 -2.96 15.69
C ASP A 59 -3.11 -4.11 15.44
N CYS A 60 -2.14 -3.93 14.54
CA CYS A 60 -1.10 -4.94 14.34
C CYS A 60 -0.24 -5.16 15.61
N LEU A 61 0.09 -4.11 16.34
CA LEU A 61 0.89 -4.21 17.56
C LEU A 61 0.15 -4.96 18.68
N LYS A 62 -1.14 -4.69 18.90
CA LYS A 62 -1.97 -5.43 19.87
C LYS A 62 -2.00 -6.92 19.54
N GLN A 63 -2.12 -7.25 18.26
CA GLN A 63 -2.16 -8.62 17.76
C GLN A 63 -0.82 -9.33 17.98
N ALA A 64 0.29 -8.66 17.65
CA ALA A 64 1.63 -9.20 17.88
C ALA A 64 1.96 -9.38 19.37
N ALA A 65 1.36 -8.58 20.26
CA ALA A 65 1.48 -8.72 21.71
C ALA A 65 0.58 -9.81 22.31
N GLY A 66 -0.38 -10.34 21.54
CA GLY A 66 -1.40 -11.27 22.03
C GLY A 66 -2.54 -10.62 22.82
N ASP A 67 -2.67 -9.29 22.76
CA ASP A 67 -3.64 -8.49 23.52
C ASP A 67 -5.02 -8.39 22.84
N ALA A 68 -5.18 -8.95 21.64
CA ALA A 68 -6.41 -8.88 20.88
C ALA A 68 -7.12 -10.24 20.84
N ALA A 69 -8.39 -10.25 21.23
CA ALA A 69 -9.22 -11.45 21.33
C ALA A 69 -9.56 -12.08 19.97
N ASP A 70 -9.77 -11.23 18.97
CA ASP A 70 -10.08 -11.62 17.59
C ASP A 70 -8.91 -11.18 16.72
N GLY A 71 -8.26 -12.10 16.01
CA GLY A 71 -7.04 -11.86 15.21
C GLY A 71 -7.09 -10.64 14.26
N CYS A 72 -5.94 -10.25 13.68
CA CYS A 72 -5.90 -9.11 12.76
C CYS A 72 -6.70 -9.41 11.49
N SER A 73 -7.89 -8.81 11.34
CA SER A 73 -8.78 -9.05 10.19
C SER A 73 -8.15 -8.70 8.83
N VAL A 74 -7.16 -7.81 8.82
CA VAL A 74 -6.47 -7.36 7.60
C VAL A 74 -5.26 -8.25 7.26
N CYS A 75 -4.60 -8.82 8.26
CA CYS A 75 -3.42 -9.67 8.08
C CYS A 75 -3.74 -11.17 8.14
N ASP A 76 -5.00 -11.54 8.37
CA ASP A 76 -5.42 -12.94 8.48
C ASP A 76 -5.00 -13.77 7.26
N GLY A 77 -4.50 -14.97 7.52
CA GLY A 77 -4.00 -15.90 6.50
C GLY A 77 -2.72 -15.46 5.76
N THR A 78 -2.16 -14.28 6.02
CA THR A 78 -0.97 -13.78 5.30
C THR A 78 0.36 -14.09 5.97
N GLY A 79 0.34 -14.56 7.22
CA GLY A 79 1.54 -14.72 8.05
C GLY A 79 2.26 -13.40 8.36
N LYS A 80 1.61 -12.25 8.10
CA LYS A 80 2.06 -10.92 8.48
C LYS A 80 1.54 -10.58 9.88
N CYS A 81 1.94 -9.42 10.42
CA CYS A 81 1.63 -8.99 11.79
C CYS A 81 2.44 -9.73 12.88
N THR A 82 3.68 -10.11 12.56
CA THR A 82 4.62 -10.75 13.49
C THR A 82 5.74 -9.78 13.86
N LEU A 83 6.07 -9.68 15.15
CA LEU A 83 7.25 -8.94 15.60
C LEU A 83 8.52 -9.72 15.24
N HIS A 84 9.37 -9.12 14.41
CA HIS A 84 10.70 -9.63 14.10
C HIS A 84 11.72 -8.77 14.84
N GLN A 85 12.45 -9.34 15.82
CA GLN A 85 13.58 -8.66 16.45
C GLN A 85 14.84 -8.92 15.62
N GLU A 86 15.56 -7.86 15.25
CA GLU A 86 16.96 -8.01 14.84
C GLU A 86 17.80 -8.29 16.09
N ALA A 87 18.64 -9.33 16.05
CA ALA A 87 19.55 -9.61 17.16
C ALA A 87 20.48 -8.39 17.38
N GLU A 88 20.50 -7.86 18.60
CA GLU A 88 21.34 -6.73 18.99
C GLU A 88 22.81 -6.98 18.61
N SER A 89 23.32 -6.23 17.62
CA SER A 89 24.75 -6.11 17.42
C SER A 89 25.32 -5.27 18.55
N GLN A 90 26.02 -5.93 19.48
CA GLN A 90 26.74 -5.31 20.58
C GLN A 90 27.73 -4.26 20.03
N ARG A 91 27.29 -3.01 19.94
CA ARG A 91 28.19 -1.86 19.85
C ARG A 91 28.69 -1.57 21.26
N ASN A 92 29.83 -2.18 21.59
CA ASN A 92 30.63 -1.74 22.72
C ASN A 92 30.94 -0.24 22.55
N VAL A 93 30.48 0.54 23.52
CA VAL A 93 30.85 1.95 23.72
C VAL A 93 32.33 2.03 24.10
#